data_AF-R7NIF7-F1
#
_entry.id   AF-R7NIF7-F1
#
_cell.length_a   1.000
_cell.length_b   1.000
_cell.length_c   1.000
_cell.angle_alpha   90.00
_cell.angle_beta   90.00
_cell.angle_gamma   90.00
#
_symmetry.space_group_name_H-M   'P 1'
#
loop_
_entity.id
_entity.type
_entity.pdbx_description
1 polymer ?
#
loop_
_entity_poly.entity_id
_entity_poly.type
_entity_poly.pdbx_seq_one_letter_code
_entity_poly.pdbx_strand_id
1 'polypeptide(L)' 'MNRRGQALVEYILIIALISVIAIALVNYFGGYLKDAITKTSCSLVDEEYVKGEKPGDGYCKGDEDTEESNES' A
#
# COMPACT_ATOMS: atom_id res chain seq x y z
N MET A 1 -37.60 28.07 7.94
CA MET A 1 -36.38 27.24 8.08
C MET A 1 -36.72 25.80 7.73
N ASN A 2 -36.38 25.38 6.50
CA ASN A 2 -36.67 24.03 6.00
C ASN A 2 -35.70 23.02 6.63
N ARG A 3 -36.21 22.15 7.51
CA ARG A 3 -35.44 21.08 8.19
C ARG A 3 -35.49 19.72 7.46
N ARG A 4 -36.02 19.69 6.22
CA ARG A 4 -36.13 18.47 5.40
C ARG A 4 -34.97 18.46 4.40
N GLY A 5 -33.88 17.79 4.74
CA GLY A 5 -32.71 17.63 3.85
C GLY A 5 -31.35 17.88 4.52
N GLN A 6 -31.32 18.71 5.58
CA GLN A 6 -30.07 19.03 6.29
C GLN A 6 -29.43 17.79 6.94
N ALA A 7 -30.24 16.85 7.46
CA ALA A 7 -29.75 15.61 8.06
C ALA A 7 -28.98 14.73 7.05
N LEU A 8 -29.46 14.64 5.80
CA LEU A 8 -28.82 13.80 4.78
C LEU A 8 -27.49 14.38 4.31
N VAL A 9 -27.40 15.71 4.20
CA VAL A 9 -26.16 16.41 3.83
C VAL A 9 -25.09 16.23 4.91
N GLU A 10 -25.46 16.31 6.18
CA GLU A 10 -24.53 16.13 7.31
C GLU A 10 -23.90 14.73 7.31
N TYR A 11 -24.68 13.66 7.08
CA TYR A 11 -24.13 12.31 6.98
C TYR A 11 -23.17 12.14 5.79
N ILE A 12 -23.50 12.69 4.62
CA ILE A 12 -22.62 12.58 3.44
C ILE A 12 -21.30 13.31 3.69
N LEU A 13 -21.33 14.48 4.33
CA LEU A 13 -20.12 15.23 4.66
C LEU A 13 -19.20 14.46 5.62
N ILE A 14 -19.77 13.77 6.62
CA ILE A 14 -18.99 12.93 7.54
C ILE A 14 -18.38 11.74 6.79
N ILE A 15 -19.16 11.05 5.95
CA ILE A 15 -18.67 9.91 5.16
C ILE A 15 -17.54 10.35 4.21
N ALA A 16 -17.70 11.50 3.56
CA ALA A 16 -16.67 12.06 2.68
C ALA A 16 -15.39 12.42 3.45
N LEU A 17 -15.51 12.97 4.67
CA LEU A 17 -14.36 13.25 5.51
C LEU A 17 -13.62 11.97 5.90
N ILE A 18 -14.34 10.96 6.37
CA ILE A 18 -13.76 9.67 6.78
C ILE A 18 -13.11 8.96 5.60
N SER A 19 -13.71 8.99 4.41
CA SER A 19 -13.13 8.36 3.22
C SER A 19 -11.81 9.02 2.82
N VAL A 20 -11.71 10.35 2.85
CA VAL A 20 -10.45 11.06 2.58
C VAL A 20 -9.38 10.70 3.62
N ILE A 21 -9.73 10.66 4.90
CA ILE A 21 -8.80 10.26 5.97
C ILE A 21 -8.32 8.82 5.75
N ALA A 22 -9.23 7.90 5.43
CA ALA A 22 -8.87 6.50 5.16
C ALA A 22 -7.92 6.38 3.96
N ILE A 23 -8.20 7.09 2.86
CA ILE A 23 -7.35 7.12 1.66
C ILE A 23 -5.96 7.69 2.00
N ALA A 24 -5.90 8.76 2.81
CA ALA A 24 -4.64 9.35 3.24
C ALA A 24 -3.80 8.35 4.06
N LEU A 25 -4.43 7.60 4.97
CA LEU A 25 -3.75 6.58 5.77
C LEU A 25 -3.24 5.43 4.90
N VAL A 26 -4.03 4.89 3.98
CA VAL A 26 -3.56 3.80 3.10
C VAL A 26 -2.48 4.26 2.13
N ASN A 27 -2.48 5.52 1.68
CA ASN A 27 -1.38 6.06 0.88
C ASN A 27 -0.10 6.25 1.72
N TYR A 28 -0.24 6.73 2.96
CA TYR A 28 0.89 6.91 3.86
C TYR A 28 1.52 5.57 4.28
N PHE A 29 0.69 4.58 4.63
CA PHE A 29 1.13 3.24 5.03
C PHE A 29 1.27 2.26 3.86
N GLY A 30 0.90 2.67 2.65
CA GLY A 30 0.80 1.79 1.48
C GLY A 30 2.12 1.11 1.14
N GLY A 31 3.24 1.83 1.30
CA GLY A 31 4.57 1.25 1.12
C GLY A 31 4.88 0.11 2.09
N TYR A 32 4.55 0.27 3.37
CA TYR A 32 4.75 -0.79 4.38
C TYR A 32 3.83 -1.98 4.17
N LEU A 33 2.57 -1.72 3.76
CA LEU A 33 1.64 -2.78 3.36
C LEU A 33 2.15 -3.55 2.15
N LYS A 34 2.65 -2.84 1.14
CA LYS A 34 3.24 -3.43 -0.06
C LYS A 34 4.45 -4.30 0.30
N ASP A 35 5.37 -3.81 1.13
CA ASP A 35 6.53 -4.58 1.59
C ASP A 35 6.14 -5.82 2.40
N ALA A 36 5.12 -5.73 3.25
CA ALA A 36 4.64 -6.88 4.00
C ALA A 36 4.06 -7.96 3.07
N ILE A 37 3.26 -7.55 2.08
CA ILE A 37 2.72 -8.45 1.05
C ILE A 37 3.86 -9.04 0.23
N THR A 38 4.80 -8.22 -0.26
CA THR A 38 5.96 -8.68 -1.03
C THR A 38 6.75 -9.71 -0.24
N LYS A 39 7.05 -9.44 1.04
CA LYS A 39 7.77 -10.40 1.90
C LYS A 39 7.04 -11.74 2.00
N THR A 40 5.72 -11.72 2.21
CA THR A 40 4.93 -12.96 2.20
C THR A 40 4.94 -13.63 0.82
N SER A 41 4.85 -12.86 -0.26
CA SER A 41 4.90 -13.39 -1.62
C SER A 41 6.23 -14.07 -1.92
N CYS A 42 7.37 -13.45 -1.61
CA CYS A 42 8.69 -14.06 -1.82
C CYS A 42 8.83 -15.38 -1.06
N SER A 43 8.35 -15.42 0.19
CA SER A 43 8.38 -16.64 0.99
C SER A 43 7.49 -17.78 0.47
N LEU A 44 6.49 -17.47 -0.36
CA LEU A 44 5.63 -18.48 -0.99
C LEU A 44 6.26 -19.08 -2.26
N VAL A 45 7.21 -18.38 -2.88
CA VAL A 45 7.92 -18.80 -4.10
C VAL A 45 9.37 -19.20 -3.82
N ASP A 46 9.73 -19.42 -2.55
CA ASP A 46 11.09 -19.75 -2.09
C ASP A 46 12.17 -18.71 -2.49
N GLU A 47 11.77 -17.46 -2.68
CA GLU A 47 12.68 -16.33 -2.99
C GLU A 47 13.03 -15.53 -1.73
N GLU A 48 14.20 -14.87 -1.74
CA GLU A 48 14.62 -14.02 -0.62
C GLU A 48 14.04 -12.60 -0.76
N TYR A 49 13.39 -12.13 0.30
CA TYR A 49 12.91 -10.75 0.35
C TYR A 49 14.07 -9.79 0.61
N VAL A 50 14.31 -8.86 -0.33
CA VAL A 50 15.29 -7.78 -0.19
C VAL A 50 14.57 -6.47 0.04
N LYS A 51 14.98 -5.75 1.10
CA LYS A 51 14.41 -4.44 1.44
C LYS A 51 14.96 -3.36 0.52
N GLY A 52 14.07 -2.62 -0.15
CA GLY A 52 14.44 -1.44 -0.94
C GLY A 52 14.77 -0.21 -0.10
N GLU A 53 15.20 0.87 -0.76
CA GLU A 53 15.62 2.12 -0.11
C GLU A 53 14.46 2.84 0.61
N LYS A 54 13.22 2.67 0.14
CA LYS A 54 12.02 3.28 0.73
C LYS A 54 10.95 2.22 1.01
N PRO A 55 9.99 2.51 1.92
CA PRO A 55 8.84 1.64 2.13
C PRO A 55 8.07 1.42 0.83
N GLY A 56 7.89 0.18 0.43
CA GLY A 56 7.20 -0.22 -0.81
C GLY A 56 8.12 -0.55 -1.98
N ASP A 57 9.43 -0.37 -1.82
CA ASP A 57 10.45 -0.72 -2.82
C ASP A 57 11.06 -2.11 -2.54
N GLY A 58 10.55 -2.87 -1.57
CA GLY A 58 10.96 -4.25 -1.35
C GLY A 58 10.66 -5.11 -2.59
N TYR A 59 11.57 -6.03 -2.88
CA TYR A 59 11.46 -6.95 -4.02
C TYR A 59 11.93 -8.36 -3.62
N CYS A 60 11.55 -9.35 -4.42
CA CYS A 60 12.01 -10.72 -4.27
C CYS A 60 13.25 -10.92 -5.14
N LYS A 61 14.28 -11.54 -4.60
CA LYS A 61 15.47 -11.94 -5.33
C LYS A 61 15.55 -13.46 -5.34
N GLY A 62 15.48 -14.05 -6.52
CA GLY A 62 15.71 -15.47 -6.75
C GLY A 62 17.18 -15.77 -7.10
N ASP A 63 17.51 -17.06 -7.16
CA ASP A 63 18.84 -17.51 -7.59
C ASP A 63 19.13 -17.15 -9.07
N GLU A 64 18.10 -16.96 -9.90
CA GLU A 64 18.22 -16.61 -11.32
C GLU A 64 18.57 -15.11 -11.56
N ASP A 65 18.26 -14.20 -10.62
CA ASP A 65 18.47 -12.75 -10.78
C ASP A 65 19.94 -12.32 -10.55
N THR A 66 20.79 -13.22 -10.07
CA THR A 66 22.20 -12.93 -9.78
C THR A 66 23.06 -12.92 -11.05
N GLU A 67 22.60 -13.52 -12.16
CA GLU A 67 23.36 -13.54 -13.42
C GLU A 67 23.17 -12.28 -14.27
N GLU A 68 22.02 -11.60 -14.24
CA GLU A 68 21.78 -10.42 -15.10
C GLU A 68 22.43 -9.11 -14.62
N SER A 69 22.96 -9.06 -13.39
CA SER A 69 23.55 -7.83 -12.82
C SER A 69 25.08 -7.75 -12.91
N ASN A 70 25.74 -8.73 -13.54
CA ASN A 70 27.19 -8.73 -13.83
C ASN A 70 27.51 -8.58 -15.33
N GLU A 71 26.62 -7.99 -16.12
CA GLU A 71 26.95 -7.56 -17.49
C GLU A 71 26.42 -6.14 -17.75
N SER A 72 27.16 -5.13 -17.28
CA SER A 72 27.05 -3.72 -17.70
C SER A 72 28.37 -2.99 -17.46
#